data_AF-A0A086CHT1-F1
#
_entry.id   AF-A0A086CHT1-F1
#
_cell.length_a   1.000
_cell.length_b   1.000
_cell.length_c   1.000
_cell.angle_alpha   90.00
_cell.angle_beta   90.00
_cell.angle_gamma   90.00
#
_symmetry.space_group_name_H-M   'P 1'
#
loop_
_entity.id
_entity.type
_entity.pdbx_description
1 polymer ?
#
loop_
_entity_poly.entity_id
_entity_poly.type
_entity_poly.pdbx_seq_one_letter_code
_entity_poly.pdbx_strand_id
1 'polypeptide(L)'
;MINLFKFFLTFNVILYLSGISSVYAQSIREYKKINLKQFKECMKPPKSNGSEQGWADYYGENNGKIELKVKNQPMISDGTVAATLNYKFEPLKEILTLEILEKTKFMFGMVEASDKQIWEGFDGLVEECQKHN
;
A
#
# COMPACT_ATOMS: atom_id res chain seq x y z
N MET A 1 -5.22 71.90 -4.97
CA MET A 1 -4.80 71.48 -6.32
C MET A 1 -4.61 69.98 -6.32
N ILE A 2 -5.21 69.32 -7.30
CA ILE A 2 -5.17 67.87 -7.55
C ILE A 2 -3.83 67.50 -8.21
N ASN A 3 -3.43 66.23 -7.99
CA ASN A 3 -2.52 65.40 -8.81
C ASN A 3 -1.00 65.61 -8.64
N LEU A 4 -0.12 64.62 -8.85
CA LEU A 4 -0.19 63.37 -9.64
C LEU A 4 1.01 62.49 -9.20
N PHE A 5 0.79 61.19 -9.01
CA PHE A 5 1.69 60.06 -9.37
C PHE A 5 3.10 59.89 -8.75
N LYS A 6 3.27 58.73 -8.10
CA LYS A 6 4.23 57.62 -8.39
C LYS A 6 4.37 56.79 -7.11
N PHE A 7 3.57 55.76 -6.87
CA PHE A 7 3.69 54.41 -7.46
C PHE A 7 5.16 53.94 -7.58
N PHE A 8 5.71 53.42 -6.49
CA PHE A 8 6.75 52.39 -6.56
C PHE A 8 6.50 51.35 -5.46
N LEU A 9 5.85 50.28 -5.89
CA LEU A 9 5.82 48.98 -5.24
C LEU A 9 7.26 48.47 -5.08
N THR A 10 7.73 48.33 -3.86
CA THR A 10 8.83 47.41 -3.54
C THR A 10 8.21 46.11 -3.06
N PHE A 11 7.83 45.28 -4.02
CA PHE A 11 7.50 43.87 -3.79
C PHE A 11 8.77 43.18 -3.29
N ASN A 12 8.86 42.94 -1.98
CA ASN A 12 9.85 42.03 -1.44
C ASN A 12 9.46 40.61 -1.88
N VAL A 13 10.31 40.06 -2.73
CA VAL A 13 10.36 38.65 -3.13
C VAL A 13 10.58 37.82 -1.88
N ILE A 14 9.54 37.10 -1.44
CA ILE A 14 9.74 35.88 -0.66
C ILE A 14 9.30 34.73 -1.57
N LEU A 15 10.26 34.23 -2.32
CA LEU A 15 10.23 32.93 -2.97
C LEU A 15 10.10 31.88 -1.86
N TYR A 16 8.86 31.55 -1.48
CA TYR A 16 8.56 30.31 -0.80
C TYR A 16 8.78 29.17 -1.80
N LEU A 17 10.04 28.79 -2.00
CA LEU A 17 10.40 27.41 -2.31
C LEU A 17 10.00 26.58 -1.09
N SER A 18 8.70 26.31 -0.98
CA SER A 18 8.21 25.14 -0.28
C SER A 18 8.69 23.97 -1.13
N GLY A 19 9.92 23.54 -0.85
CA GLY A 19 10.36 22.20 -1.18
C GLY A 19 9.30 21.28 -0.61
N ILE A 20 8.47 20.75 -1.51
CA ILE A 20 7.59 19.65 -1.21
C ILE A 20 8.56 18.52 -0.97
N SER A 21 8.98 18.35 0.28
CA SER A 21 9.57 17.12 0.74
C SER A 21 8.57 16.05 0.30
N SER A 22 8.94 15.25 -0.70
CA SER A 22 8.19 14.05 -1.03
C SER A 22 8.37 13.14 0.19
N VAL A 23 7.56 13.37 1.22
CA VAL A 23 7.23 12.33 2.16
C VAL A 23 6.58 11.30 1.26
N TYR A 24 7.33 10.25 0.89
CA TYR A 24 6.75 9.05 0.33
C TYR A 24 5.63 8.70 1.30
N ALA A 25 4.38 8.95 0.92
CA ALA A 25 3.24 8.63 1.74
C ALA A 25 3.31 7.11 1.91
N GLN A 26 3.72 6.68 3.11
CA GLN A 26 3.77 5.28 3.45
C GLN A 26 2.33 4.78 3.30
N SER A 27 2.12 3.87 2.33
CA SER A 27 0.79 3.43 1.95
C SER A 27 0.25 2.58 3.10
N ILE A 28 -0.73 3.12 3.84
CA ILE A 28 -1.36 2.47 4.99
C ILE A 28 -2.83 2.24 4.66
N ARG A 29 -3.36 1.07 5.05
CA ARG A 29 -4.77 0.72 4.90
C ARG A 29 -5.31 0.10 6.18
N GLU A 30 -6.53 0.48 6.55
CA GLU A 30 -7.23 -0.04 7.71
C GLU A 30 -8.48 -0.83 7.30
N TYR A 31 -8.62 -2.02 7.89
CA TYR A 31 -9.78 -2.88 7.75
C TYR A 31 -10.47 -3.00 9.12
N LYS A 32 -11.77 -2.71 9.15
CA LYS A 32 -12.59 -2.73 10.36
C LYS A 32 -13.46 -3.99 10.40
N LYS A 33 -13.97 -4.33 11.59
CA LYS A 33 -14.83 -5.51 11.84
C LYS A 33 -14.12 -6.82 11.51
N ILE A 34 -12.84 -6.90 11.89
CA ILE A 34 -12.04 -8.13 11.81
C ILE A 34 -11.92 -8.70 13.23
N ASN A 35 -12.62 -9.78 13.52
CA ASN A 35 -12.48 -10.46 14.82
C ASN A 35 -11.23 -11.36 14.86
N LEU A 36 -10.87 -11.89 16.04
CA LEU A 36 -9.68 -12.71 16.22
C LEU A 36 -9.65 -13.97 15.33
N LYS A 37 -10.80 -14.59 15.09
CA LYS A 37 -10.90 -15.80 14.25
C LYS A 37 -10.66 -15.43 12.78
N GLN A 38 -11.32 -14.38 12.29
CA GLN A 38 -11.13 -13.85 10.94
C GLN A 38 -9.69 -13.42 10.71
N PHE A 39 -9.08 -12.68 11.65
CA PHE A 39 -7.67 -12.30 11.57
C PHE A 39 -6.76 -13.53 11.42
N LYS A 40 -6.98 -14.58 12.22
CA LYS A 40 -6.19 -15.82 12.10
C LYS A 40 -6.38 -16.52 10.77
N GLU A 41 -7.54 -16.41 10.13
CA GLU A 41 -7.74 -16.89 8.76
C GLU A 41 -7.01 -15.99 7.75
N CYS A 42 -7.10 -14.66 7.89
CA CYS A 42 -6.40 -13.68 7.04
C CYS A 42 -4.88 -13.92 6.99
N MET A 43 -4.27 -14.40 8.07
CA MET A 43 -2.81 -14.59 8.15
C MET A 43 -2.35 -15.96 7.62
N LYS A 44 -3.25 -16.92 7.37
CA LYS A 44 -2.86 -18.20 6.78
C LYS A 44 -2.56 -18.02 5.30
N PRO A 45 -1.64 -18.80 4.72
CA PRO A 45 -1.53 -18.92 3.27
C PRO A 45 -2.88 -19.29 2.65
N PRO A 46 -3.21 -18.77 1.46
CA PRO A 46 -4.50 -19.04 0.85
C PRO A 46 -4.61 -20.52 0.49
N LYS A 47 -5.79 -21.13 0.70
CA LYS A 47 -6.02 -22.57 0.47
C LYS A 47 -6.09 -22.95 -1.02
N SER A 48 -6.43 -21.98 -1.86
CA SER A 48 -6.26 -22.05 -3.30
C SER A 48 -5.56 -20.77 -3.72
N ASN A 49 -4.68 -20.84 -4.72
CA ASN A 49 -4.16 -19.64 -5.36
C ASN A 49 -5.37 -18.81 -5.80
N GLY A 50 -5.62 -17.68 -5.11
CA GLY A 50 -6.80 -16.85 -5.32
C GLY A 50 -6.93 -16.42 -6.78
N SER A 51 -8.15 -16.01 -7.16
CA SER A 51 -8.63 -15.67 -8.50
C SER A 51 -7.56 -15.19 -9.49
N GLU A 52 -7.66 -15.64 -10.75
CA GLU A 52 -6.75 -15.43 -11.88
C GLU A 52 -6.46 -13.97 -12.31
N GLN A 53 -6.82 -12.97 -11.51
CA GLN A 53 -6.71 -11.56 -11.86
C GLN A 53 -6.01 -10.79 -10.74
N GLY A 54 -4.72 -10.54 -10.94
CA GLY A 54 -3.90 -9.75 -10.01
C GLY A 54 -2.45 -9.70 -10.46
N TRP A 55 -1.73 -8.63 -10.08
CA TRP A 55 -0.29 -8.51 -10.33
C TRP A 55 0.53 -9.39 -9.38
N ALA A 56 0.01 -9.59 -8.17
CA ALA A 56 0.60 -10.45 -7.15
C ALA A 56 -0.49 -11.10 -6.29
N ASP A 57 -0.26 -12.35 -5.90
CA ASP A 57 -1.09 -13.10 -4.96
C ASP A 57 -0.55 -12.96 -3.54
N TYR A 58 -1.45 -12.92 -2.58
CA TYR A 58 -1.07 -13.07 -1.18
C TYR A 58 -0.53 -14.48 -0.90
N TYR A 59 0.56 -14.57 -0.14
CA TYR A 59 1.24 -15.84 0.12
C TYR A 59 1.21 -16.30 1.58
N GLY A 60 0.85 -15.44 2.53
CA GLY A 60 0.90 -15.78 3.94
C GLY A 60 1.59 -14.73 4.80
N GLU A 61 1.35 -14.82 6.10
CA GLU A 61 2.26 -14.28 7.12
C GLU A 61 3.50 -15.18 7.26
N ASN A 62 4.67 -14.56 7.27
CA ASN A 62 5.97 -15.19 7.41
C ASN A 62 6.89 -14.29 8.26
N ASN A 63 7.27 -14.74 9.46
CA ASN A 63 8.21 -14.06 10.36
C ASN A 63 7.86 -12.60 10.69
N GLY A 64 6.59 -12.33 10.99
CA GLY A 64 6.04 -11.02 11.36
C GLY A 64 5.71 -10.12 10.17
N LYS A 65 5.78 -10.62 8.94
CA LYS A 65 5.51 -9.86 7.72
C LYS A 65 4.57 -10.61 6.81
N ILE A 66 3.85 -9.87 5.99
CA ILE A 66 3.03 -10.46 4.94
C ILE A 66 3.73 -10.31 3.60
N GLU A 67 3.81 -11.40 2.84
CA GLU A 67 4.37 -11.42 1.50
C GLU A 67 3.27 -11.47 0.43
N LEU A 68 3.36 -10.56 -0.55
CA LEU A 68 2.71 -10.72 -1.85
C LEU A 68 3.73 -11.27 -2.84
N LYS A 69 3.33 -12.21 -3.68
CA LYS A 69 4.17 -12.83 -4.70
C LYS A 69 3.63 -12.63 -6.09
N VAL A 70 4.50 -12.29 -7.01
CA VAL A 70 4.19 -12.08 -8.43
C VAL A 70 3.49 -13.30 -9.01
N LYS A 71 2.49 -13.04 -9.85
CA LYS A 71 1.78 -14.06 -10.63
C LYS A 71 1.44 -13.54 -12.02
N ASN A 72 1.61 -14.39 -13.03
CA ASN A 72 1.24 -14.13 -14.42
C ASN A 72 1.87 -12.84 -14.98
N GLN A 73 3.06 -12.45 -14.51
CA GLN A 73 3.75 -11.27 -15.02
C GLN A 73 4.80 -11.69 -16.06
N PRO A 74 4.71 -11.19 -17.30
CA PRO A 74 5.71 -11.47 -18.32
C PRO A 74 7.12 -11.14 -17.82
N MET A 75 8.07 -12.04 -18.08
CA MET A 75 9.49 -11.84 -17.78
C MET A 75 9.84 -11.71 -16.29
N ILE A 76 8.89 -11.95 -15.37
CA ILE A 76 9.13 -12.04 -13.93
C ILE A 76 8.74 -13.45 -13.50
N SER A 77 9.59 -14.11 -12.72
CA SER A 77 9.26 -15.46 -12.24
C SER A 77 8.09 -15.39 -11.26
N ASP A 78 7.06 -16.19 -11.54
CA ASP A 78 5.98 -16.42 -10.59
C ASP A 78 6.55 -16.90 -9.24
N GLY A 79 5.91 -16.47 -8.15
CA GLY A 79 6.35 -16.78 -6.80
C GLY A 79 7.49 -15.88 -6.27
N THR A 80 8.02 -14.96 -7.08
CA THR A 80 8.97 -13.95 -6.57
C THR A 80 8.22 -12.94 -5.71
N VAL A 81 8.82 -12.50 -4.59
CA VAL A 81 8.19 -11.50 -3.72
C VAL A 81 8.01 -10.20 -4.49
N ALA A 82 6.77 -9.75 -4.57
CA ALA A 82 6.30 -8.52 -5.22
C ALA A 82 6.33 -7.33 -4.26
N ALA A 83 5.88 -7.57 -3.02
CA ALA A 83 5.86 -6.59 -1.95
C ALA A 83 5.83 -7.28 -0.59
N THR A 84 6.32 -6.59 0.44
CA THR A 84 6.19 -7.01 1.84
C THR A 84 5.47 -5.95 2.65
N LEU A 85 4.63 -6.41 3.57
CA LEU A 85 3.81 -5.55 4.41
C LEU A 85 4.05 -5.85 5.88
N ASN A 86 3.95 -4.80 6.69
CA ASN A 86 3.72 -4.92 8.12
C ASN A 86 2.22 -5.00 8.39
N TYR A 87 1.87 -5.59 9.52
CA TYR A 87 0.50 -5.59 10.01
C TYR A 87 0.44 -5.26 11.50
N LYS A 88 -0.69 -4.68 11.92
CA LYS A 88 -1.04 -4.47 13.32
C LYS A 88 -2.49 -4.87 13.52
N PHE A 89 -2.74 -5.76 14.48
CA PHE A 89 -4.08 -6.20 14.83
C PHE A 89 -4.46 -5.73 16.24
N GLU A 90 -5.56 -4.98 16.35
CA GLU A 90 -6.13 -4.49 17.60
C GLU A 90 -7.44 -5.25 17.91
N PRO A 91 -7.38 -6.40 18.61
CA PRO A 91 -8.54 -7.31 18.74
C PRO A 91 -9.74 -6.68 19.43
N LEU A 92 -9.51 -5.81 20.42
CA LEU A 92 -10.57 -5.12 21.15
C LEU A 92 -11.33 -4.09 20.30
N LYS A 93 -10.69 -3.58 19.24
CA LYS A 93 -11.29 -2.62 18.31
C LYS A 93 -11.75 -3.29 17.01
N GLU A 94 -11.41 -4.55 16.81
CA GLU A 94 -11.62 -5.31 15.57
C GLU A 94 -11.02 -4.59 14.34
N ILE A 95 -9.81 -4.05 14.50
CA ILE A 95 -9.09 -3.30 13.46
C ILE A 95 -7.82 -4.06 13.07
N LEU A 96 -7.66 -4.29 11.77
CA LEU A 96 -6.41 -4.72 11.13
C LEU A 96 -5.85 -3.56 10.30
N THR A 97 -4.67 -3.10 10.64
CA THR A 97 -3.93 -2.10 9.85
C THR A 97 -2.81 -2.79 9.09
N LEU A 98 -2.71 -2.53 7.79
CA LEU A 98 -1.64 -2.99 6.91
C LEU A 98 -0.84 -1.79 6.40
N GLU A 99 0.47 -1.98 6.26
CA GLU A 99 1.39 -0.96 5.79
C GLU A 99 2.35 -1.58 4.76
N ILE A 100 2.48 -0.95 3.60
CA ILE A 100 3.49 -1.36 2.61
C ILE A 100 4.87 -0.98 3.14
N LEU A 101 5.67 -1.99 3.45
CA LEU A 101 7.03 -1.82 3.95
C LEU A 101 8.02 -1.69 2.79
N GLU A 102 7.92 -2.59 1.81
CA GLU A 102 8.84 -2.65 0.68
C GLU A 102 8.12 -3.16 -0.57
N LYS A 103 8.52 -2.62 -1.73
CA LYS A 103 8.09 -3.11 -3.05
C LYS A 103 9.31 -3.57 -3.82
N THR A 104 9.23 -4.76 -4.39
CA THR A 104 10.31 -5.30 -5.20
C THR A 104 10.33 -4.62 -6.55
N LYS A 105 11.51 -4.13 -6.91
CA LYS A 105 11.80 -3.57 -8.21
C LYS A 105 12.41 -4.62 -9.13
N PHE A 106 11.73 -4.87 -10.24
CA PHE A 106 12.10 -5.80 -11.29
C PHE A 106 12.72 -5.06 -12.48
N MET A 107 13.39 -5.82 -13.36
CA MET A 107 13.96 -5.31 -14.61
C MET A 107 14.78 -4.02 -14.40
N PHE A 108 15.82 -4.10 -13.57
CA PHE A 108 16.71 -2.96 -13.26
C PHE A 108 16.00 -1.71 -12.71
N GLY A 109 14.87 -1.88 -12.02
CA GLY A 109 14.14 -0.74 -11.46
C GLY A 109 13.01 -0.20 -12.32
N MET A 110 12.76 -0.80 -13.49
CA MET A 110 11.76 -0.31 -14.43
C MET A 110 10.34 -0.77 -14.14
N VAL A 111 10.18 -1.87 -13.39
CA VAL A 111 8.87 -2.47 -13.13
C VAL A 111 8.72 -2.77 -11.64
N GLU A 112 7.66 -2.27 -11.03
CA GLU A 112 7.24 -2.62 -9.67
C GLU A 112 5.71 -2.60 -9.61
N ALA A 113 5.14 -3.21 -8.58
CA ALA A 113 3.72 -3.06 -8.32
C ALA A 113 3.40 -1.60 -7.98
N SER A 114 2.31 -1.09 -8.55
CA SER A 114 1.65 0.07 -7.96
C SER A 114 1.02 -0.31 -6.62
N ASP A 115 0.89 0.66 -5.72
CA ASP A 115 0.19 0.49 -4.45
C ASP A 115 -1.25 0.00 -4.66
N LYS A 116 -1.91 0.47 -5.72
CA LYS A 116 -3.25 0.02 -6.10
C LYS A 116 -3.28 -1.50 -6.36
N GLN A 117 -2.34 -2.01 -7.15
CA GLN A 117 -2.25 -3.45 -7.44
C GLN A 117 -1.93 -4.29 -6.20
N ILE A 118 -1.11 -3.76 -5.29
CA ILE A 118 -0.85 -4.41 -3.99
C ILE A 118 -2.14 -4.48 -3.18
N TRP A 119 -2.87 -3.38 -3.08
CA TRP A 119 -4.08 -3.32 -2.30
C TRP A 119 -5.23 -4.15 -2.87
N GLU A 120 -5.37 -4.24 -4.19
CA GLU A 120 -6.35 -5.13 -4.84
C GLU A 120 -6.15 -6.60 -4.42
N GLY A 121 -4.89 -7.06 -4.33
CA GLY A 121 -4.59 -8.41 -3.85
C GLY A 121 -4.99 -8.64 -2.39
N PHE A 122 -4.85 -7.62 -1.54
CA PHE A 122 -5.22 -7.69 -0.12
C PHE A 122 -6.72 -7.57 0.13
N ASP A 123 -7.41 -6.70 -0.60
CA ASP A 123 -8.85 -6.54 -0.47
C ASP A 123 -9.55 -7.86 -0.75
N GLY A 124 -9.14 -8.57 -1.82
CA GLY A 124 -9.67 -9.90 -2.14
C GLY A 124 -9.44 -10.92 -1.01
N LEU A 125 -8.29 -10.86 -0.31
CA LEU A 125 -8.04 -11.72 0.83
C LEU A 125 -8.94 -11.38 2.03
N VAL A 126 -9.04 -10.09 2.37
CA VAL A 126 -9.82 -9.65 3.53
C VAL A 126 -11.30 -9.99 3.32
N GLU A 127 -11.81 -9.78 2.10
CA GLU A 127 -13.16 -10.18 1.71
C GLU A 127 -13.39 -11.69 1.90
N GLU A 128 -12.45 -12.54 1.46
CA GLU A 128 -12.59 -13.99 1.58
C GLU A 128 -12.56 -14.44 3.05
N CYS A 129 -11.67 -13.86 3.85
CA CYS A 129 -11.53 -14.23 5.25
C CYS A 129 -12.70 -13.73 6.11
N GLN A 130 -13.33 -12.62 5.74
CA GLN A 130 -14.54 -12.13 6.39
C GLN A 130 -15.77 -13.02 6.15
N LYS A 131 -15.80 -13.83 5.07
CA LYS A 131 -16.87 -14.82 4.83
C LYS A 131 -16.85 -15.95 5.85
N HIS A 132 -15.71 -16.21 6.49
CA HIS A 132 -15.56 -17.23 7.52
C HIS A 132 -15.90 -16.67 8.91
N ASN A 133 -17.18 -16.72 9.29
CA ASN A 133 -17.67 -16.42 10.65
C ASN A 133 -17.33 -17.54 11.64
#